data_AF-A0A7S2M328-F1
#
_entry.id   AF-A0A7S2M328-F1
#
_cell.length_a   1.000
_cell.length_b   1.000
_cell.length_c   1.000
_cell.angle_alpha   90.00
_cell.angle_beta   90.00
_cell.angle_gamma   90.00
#
_symmetry.space_group_name_H-M   'P 1'
#
loop_
_entity.id
_entity.type
_entity.pdbx_description
1 polymer ?
#
loop_
_entity_poly.entity_id
_entity_poly.type
_entity_poly.pdbx_seq_one_letter_code
_entity_poly.pdbx_strand_id
1 'polypeptide(L)'
;GAFARPPAADERAPLLEHEQWTPLAAVRRAGPIAGELLAAFGPTAALVEVMFVVPLLLTSFAYHGARAVVTVLDTALCAICLVGFAASVRLGARDRAPVFALCGVAALSGAASGLYNYVVHVRHYSTFFERRHYAEVFADEKAAAHRDAAVLAFHDGSRPDLRFAASYGSGRGARCAAPITAGAEAAAGFEVQFWAVGTGCCDGGAFSCGDARDPAAHTGVVLQNRSSDLPRMLAGLVSGDLDGYMTAVRMSCAAFGLSSARPPLLVHWVEDPWGLRRSYISQARGFCLLAGLVTLPIWFLLSIDSAGLRNFAKSSRSAQWCHARL
;
A
#
# COMPACT_ATOMS: atom_id res chain seq x y z
N GLY A 1 98.47 18.82 -11.30
CA GLY A 1 97.48 17.74 -11.16
C GLY A 1 96.59 18.06 -9.99
N ALA A 2 95.35 18.43 -10.26
CA ALA A 2 94.37 18.82 -9.25
C ALA A 2 93.31 17.72 -9.16
N PHE A 3 93.23 17.04 -8.01
CA PHE A 3 92.20 16.07 -7.68
C PHE A 3 90.96 16.82 -7.16
N ALA A 4 89.88 16.82 -7.94
CA ALA A 4 88.59 17.35 -7.54
C ALA A 4 87.86 16.34 -6.61
N ARG A 5 87.43 16.81 -5.44
CA ARG A 5 86.56 16.06 -4.51
C ARG A 5 85.11 16.05 -5.02
N PRO A 6 84.37 14.94 -4.88
CA PRO A 6 82.94 14.91 -5.15
C PRO A 6 82.13 15.62 -4.05
N PRO A 7 80.93 16.15 -4.37
CA PRO A 7 80.07 16.84 -3.41
C PRO A 7 79.35 15.86 -2.48
N ALA A 8 79.15 16.30 -1.23
CA ALA A 8 78.43 15.57 -0.19
C ALA A 8 76.93 15.47 -0.52
N ALA A 9 76.38 14.26 -0.41
CA ALA A 9 74.95 13.98 -0.50
C ALA A 9 74.28 14.39 0.82
N ASP A 10 73.25 15.23 0.72
CA ASP A 10 72.43 15.71 1.83
C ASP A 10 71.28 14.72 2.08
N GLU A 11 71.43 13.90 3.12
CA GLU A 11 70.58 12.77 3.47
C GLU A 11 69.55 13.18 4.55
N ARG A 12 68.56 14.00 4.18
CA ARG A 12 67.37 14.28 5.01
C ARG A 12 66.11 14.50 4.17
N ALA A 13 65.68 13.47 3.45
CA ALA A 13 64.32 13.42 2.94
C ALA A 13 63.37 12.98 4.08
N PRO A 14 62.36 13.76 4.46
CA PRO A 14 61.37 13.31 5.42
C PRO A 14 60.60 12.13 4.82
N LEU A 15 60.63 11.00 5.53
CA LEU A 15 59.76 9.86 5.28
C LEU A 15 58.33 10.36 5.30
N LEU A 16 57.74 10.54 4.11
CA LEU A 16 56.31 10.70 3.94
C LEU A 16 55.69 9.39 4.42
N GLU A 17 55.26 9.38 5.68
CA GLU A 17 54.35 8.36 6.20
C GLU A 17 53.17 8.32 5.23
N HIS A 18 53.14 7.27 4.41
CA HIS A 18 51.97 6.89 3.65
C HIS A 18 50.87 6.63 4.69
N GLU A 19 50.09 7.65 5.04
CA GLU A 19 48.84 7.50 5.76
C GLU A 19 48.02 6.49 4.96
N GLN A 20 48.08 5.23 5.39
CA GLN A 20 47.20 4.19 4.92
C GLN A 20 45.80 4.69 5.23
N TRP A 21 45.06 5.02 4.17
CA TRP A 21 43.65 5.31 4.19
C TRP A 21 42.92 4.08 4.71
N THR A 22 42.89 3.93 6.04
CA THR A 22 42.13 2.90 6.70
C THR A 22 40.66 3.35 6.66
N PRO A 23 39.73 2.51 6.19
CA PRO A 23 38.30 2.86 6.12
C PRO A 23 37.71 3.30 7.47
N LEU A 24 38.36 2.94 8.58
CA LEU A 24 38.01 3.39 9.93
C LEU A 24 38.21 4.91 10.15
N ALA A 25 39.21 5.54 9.52
CA ALA A 25 39.42 6.98 9.62
C ALA A 25 38.32 7.78 8.89
N ALA A 26 37.81 7.26 7.78
CA ALA A 26 36.69 7.86 7.05
C ALA A 26 35.38 7.80 7.85
N VAL A 27 35.09 6.67 8.49
CA VAL A 27 33.90 6.51 9.37
C VAL A 27 33.97 7.46 10.58
N ARG A 28 35.17 7.64 11.17
CA ARG A 28 35.36 8.52 12.34
C ARG A 28 35.17 10.01 11.99
N ARG A 29 35.51 10.43 10.77
CA ARG A 29 35.25 11.80 10.29
C ARG A 29 33.80 12.03 9.84
N ALA A 30 33.08 11.00 9.42
CA ALA A 30 31.68 11.11 9.00
C ALA A 30 30.70 11.28 10.17
N GLY A 31 31.01 10.72 11.35
CA GLY A 31 30.17 10.78 12.56
C GLY A 31 29.68 12.18 12.97
N PRO A 32 30.56 13.20 13.11
CA PRO A 32 30.13 14.54 13.52
C PRO A 32 29.24 15.24 12.49
N ILE A 33 29.51 15.05 11.19
CA ILE A 33 28.71 15.66 10.11
C ILE A 33 27.30 15.05 10.09
N ALA A 34 27.19 13.73 10.24
CA ALA A 34 25.88 13.07 10.31
C ALA A 34 25.05 13.56 11.50
N GLY A 35 25.68 13.74 12.67
CA GLY A 35 25.02 14.28 13.87
C GLY A 35 24.48 15.70 13.69
N GLU A 36 25.25 16.60 13.08
CA GLU A 36 24.81 17.97 12.79
C GLU A 36 23.67 18.02 11.79
N LEU A 37 23.71 17.19 10.73
CA LEU A 37 22.63 17.09 9.77
C LEU A 37 21.34 16.56 10.42
N LEU A 38 21.44 15.51 11.24
CA LEU A 38 20.28 14.98 11.97
C LEU A 38 19.67 16.02 12.93
N ALA A 39 20.50 16.77 13.65
CA ALA A 39 20.02 17.82 14.55
C ALA A 39 19.35 18.99 13.81
N ALA A 40 19.89 19.37 12.65
CA ALA A 40 19.38 20.51 11.88
C ALA A 40 18.11 20.20 11.09
N PHE A 41 18.02 19.01 10.48
CA PHE A 41 16.95 18.65 9.54
C PHE A 41 15.96 17.62 10.10
N GLY A 42 16.36 16.90 11.15
CA GLY A 42 15.53 15.88 11.80
C GLY A 42 14.15 16.40 12.21
N PRO A 43 14.02 17.56 12.87
CA PRO A 43 12.71 18.08 13.29
C PRO A 43 11.78 18.38 12.11
N THR A 44 12.29 18.95 11.02
CA THR A 44 11.49 19.26 9.82
C THR A 44 11.09 17.99 9.09
N ALA A 45 12.00 17.04 8.93
CA ALA A 45 11.70 15.76 8.29
C ALA A 45 10.67 14.96 9.11
N ALA A 46 10.82 14.94 10.44
CA ALA A 46 9.87 14.29 11.34
C ALA A 46 8.48 14.94 11.27
N LEU A 47 8.40 16.27 11.18
CA LEU A 47 7.12 16.97 10.99
C LEU A 47 6.45 16.55 9.67
N VAL A 48 7.20 16.52 8.56
CA VAL A 48 6.66 16.14 7.25
C VAL A 48 6.21 14.67 7.25
N GLU A 49 6.96 13.77 7.89
CA GLU A 49 6.56 12.37 8.05
C GLU A 49 5.29 12.23 8.89
N VAL A 50 5.14 12.98 9.98
CA VAL A 50 3.90 13.00 10.77
C VAL A 50 2.72 13.49 9.92
N MET A 51 2.93 14.51 9.09
CA MET A 51 1.90 15.02 8.17
C MET A 51 1.51 14.01 7.10
N PHE A 52 2.36 13.05 6.77
CA PHE A 52 2.04 11.92 5.90
C PHE A 52 1.32 10.78 6.65
N VAL A 53 1.88 10.36 7.79
CA VAL A 53 1.39 9.20 8.56
C VAL A 53 0.00 9.45 9.16
N VAL A 54 -0.30 10.66 9.63
CA VAL A 54 -1.61 10.95 10.25
C VAL A 54 -2.77 10.79 9.26
N PRO A 55 -2.79 11.45 8.08
CA PRO A 55 -3.81 11.21 7.05
C PRO A 55 -3.82 9.77 6.54
N LEU A 56 -2.64 9.13 6.39
CA LEU A 56 -2.53 7.72 6.01
C LEU A 56 -3.32 6.82 6.98
N LEU A 57 -3.11 6.96 8.28
CA LEU A 57 -3.77 6.14 9.30
C LEU A 57 -5.25 6.50 9.47
N LEU A 58 -5.59 7.80 9.50
CA LEU A 58 -6.98 8.27 9.60
C LEU A 58 -7.80 7.74 8.43
N THR A 59 -7.32 7.91 7.20
CA THR A 59 -8.04 7.49 6.01
C THR A 59 -8.00 5.98 5.81
N SER A 60 -6.97 5.27 6.29
CA SER A 60 -6.97 3.80 6.27
C SER A 60 -8.00 3.20 7.22
N PHE A 61 -8.06 3.65 8.48
CA PHE A 61 -8.76 2.92 9.55
C PHE A 61 -10.03 3.61 10.08
N ALA A 62 -10.08 4.94 10.09
CA ALA A 62 -11.24 5.69 10.61
C ALA A 62 -12.24 6.06 9.50
N TYR A 63 -11.82 5.98 8.23
CA TYR A 63 -12.66 6.40 7.11
C TYR A 63 -13.98 5.62 7.04
N HIS A 64 -14.00 4.32 7.35
CA HIS A 64 -15.22 3.53 7.26
C HIS A 64 -16.37 4.11 8.09
N GLY A 65 -16.14 4.33 9.39
CA GLY A 65 -17.17 4.77 10.33
C GLY A 65 -17.37 6.29 10.37
N ALA A 66 -16.38 7.08 9.96
CA ALA A 66 -16.40 8.54 10.12
C ALA A 66 -15.99 9.28 8.84
N ARG A 67 -16.48 8.85 7.66
CA ARG A 67 -16.12 9.40 6.33
C ARG A 67 -16.08 10.93 6.28
N ALA A 68 -17.15 11.58 6.75
CA ALA A 68 -17.26 13.04 6.71
C ALA A 68 -16.22 13.72 7.60
N VAL A 69 -16.02 13.21 8.82
CA VAL A 69 -15.05 13.76 9.78
C VAL A 69 -13.63 13.63 9.25
N VAL A 70 -13.25 12.44 8.76
CA VAL A 70 -11.91 12.20 8.19
C VAL A 70 -11.65 13.10 6.98
N THR A 71 -12.63 13.22 6.08
CA THR A 71 -12.50 14.09 4.89
C THR A 71 -12.36 15.57 5.27
N VAL A 72 -13.08 16.03 6.29
CA VAL A 72 -12.97 17.42 6.80
C VAL A 72 -11.60 17.64 7.45
N LEU A 73 -11.09 16.68 8.22
CA LEU A 73 -9.77 16.78 8.85
C LEU A 73 -8.65 16.83 7.81
N ASP A 74 -8.67 15.94 6.82
CA ASP A 74 -7.66 15.90 5.75
C ASP A 74 -7.70 17.18 4.90
N THR A 75 -8.90 17.67 4.56
CA THR A 75 -9.04 18.92 3.78
C THR A 75 -8.63 20.14 4.58
N ALA A 76 -8.96 20.21 5.88
CA ALA A 76 -8.51 21.29 6.77
C ALA A 76 -6.98 21.29 6.89
N LEU A 77 -6.34 20.12 7.04
CA LEU A 77 -4.89 20.00 7.11
C LEU A 77 -4.20 20.52 5.84
N CYS A 78 -4.73 20.15 4.67
CA CYS A 78 -4.23 20.64 3.38
C CYS A 78 -4.44 22.16 3.24
N ALA A 79 -5.59 22.68 3.67
CA ALA A 79 -5.89 24.12 3.64
C ALA A 79 -4.96 24.91 4.55
N ILE A 80 -4.66 24.42 5.76
CA ILE A 80 -3.69 25.04 6.68
C ILE A 80 -2.31 25.13 6.02
N CYS A 81 -1.86 24.05 5.36
CA CYS A 81 -0.58 24.05 4.64
C CYS A 81 -0.58 25.08 3.49
N LEU A 82 -1.66 25.16 2.72
CA LEU A 82 -1.79 26.11 1.61
C LEU A 82 -1.82 27.57 2.08
N VAL A 83 -2.57 27.86 3.14
CA VAL A 83 -2.63 29.20 3.75
C VAL A 83 -1.28 29.57 4.35
N GLY A 84 -0.61 28.64 5.05
CA GLY A 84 0.74 28.83 5.60
C GLY A 84 1.77 29.11 4.51
N PHE A 85 1.70 28.41 3.38
CA PHE A 85 2.52 28.67 2.18
C PHE A 85 2.26 30.08 1.64
N ALA A 86 1.00 30.43 1.37
CA ALA A 86 0.63 31.73 0.81
C ALA A 86 1.01 32.89 1.75
N ALA A 87 0.80 32.74 3.06
CA ALA A 87 1.18 33.72 4.06
C ALA A 87 2.72 33.89 4.12
N SER A 88 3.47 32.79 4.08
CA SER A 88 4.95 32.83 4.07
C SER A 88 5.50 33.57 2.85
N VAL A 89 4.89 33.37 1.67
CA VAL A 89 5.26 34.10 0.45
C VAL A 89 4.91 35.59 0.56
N ARG A 90 3.71 35.93 1.03
CA ARG A 90 3.24 37.33 1.15
C ARG A 90 4.01 38.14 2.18
N LEU A 91 4.37 37.53 3.31
CA LEU A 91 5.13 38.17 4.38
C LEU A 91 6.65 38.20 4.12
N GLY A 92 7.11 37.70 2.98
CA GLY A 92 8.54 37.67 2.63
C GLY A 92 9.36 36.59 3.35
N ALA A 93 8.72 35.72 4.15
CA ALA A 93 9.34 34.58 4.84
C ALA A 93 9.55 33.39 3.87
N ARG A 94 10.35 33.62 2.81
CA ARG A 94 10.59 32.65 1.73
C ARG A 94 11.30 31.37 2.18
N ASP A 95 11.95 31.40 3.35
CA ASP A 95 12.59 30.26 3.99
C ASP A 95 11.57 29.25 4.57
N ARG A 96 10.38 29.71 4.99
CA ARG A 96 9.33 28.85 5.58
C ARG A 96 8.35 28.29 4.56
N ALA A 97 8.15 28.99 3.45
CA ALA A 97 7.26 28.57 2.36
C ALA A 97 7.47 27.10 1.92
N PRO A 98 8.70 26.62 1.63
CA PRO A 98 8.88 25.25 1.15
C PRO A 98 8.49 24.19 2.20
N VAL A 99 8.62 24.47 3.50
CA VAL A 99 8.18 23.53 4.56
C VAL A 99 6.68 23.34 4.52
N PHE A 100 5.90 24.43 4.40
CA PHE A 100 4.44 24.34 4.26
C PHE A 100 4.01 23.63 2.97
N ALA A 101 4.70 23.87 1.87
CA ALA A 101 4.44 23.16 0.61
C ALA A 101 4.71 21.66 0.75
N LEU A 102 5.85 21.27 1.34
CA LEU A 102 6.20 19.86 1.60
C LEU A 102 5.19 19.20 2.53
N CYS A 103 4.77 19.85 3.61
CA CYS A 103 3.73 19.33 4.50
C CYS A 103 2.39 19.13 3.77
N GLY A 104 2.01 20.05 2.88
CA GLY A 104 0.80 19.92 2.06
C GLY A 104 0.86 18.73 1.11
N VAL A 105 1.99 18.54 0.42
CA VAL A 105 2.20 17.38 -0.47
C VAL A 105 2.22 16.07 0.33
N ALA A 106 2.87 16.06 1.50
CA ALA A 106 2.89 14.91 2.40
C ALA A 106 1.49 14.55 2.90
N ALA A 107 0.69 15.53 3.31
CA ALA A 107 -0.69 15.31 3.74
C ALA A 107 -1.58 14.75 2.62
N LEU A 108 -1.49 15.33 1.42
CA LEU A 108 -2.25 14.87 0.25
C LEU A 108 -1.86 13.44 -0.16
N SER A 109 -0.56 13.15 -0.21
CA SER A 109 -0.07 11.80 -0.54
C SER A 109 -0.43 10.78 0.54
N GLY A 110 -0.35 11.16 1.82
CA GLY A 110 -0.79 10.34 2.95
C GLY A 110 -2.28 9.98 2.85
N ALA A 111 -3.14 10.96 2.60
CA ALA A 111 -4.58 10.75 2.42
C ALA A 111 -4.88 9.84 1.20
N ALA A 112 -4.18 10.05 0.07
CA ALA A 112 -4.34 9.22 -1.13
C ALA A 112 -3.89 7.77 -0.89
N SER A 113 -2.74 7.56 -0.26
CA SER A 113 -2.24 6.24 0.13
C SER A 113 -3.14 5.57 1.17
N GLY A 114 -3.68 6.33 2.12
CA GLY A 114 -4.66 5.85 3.10
C GLY A 114 -5.96 5.40 2.44
N LEU A 115 -6.47 6.16 1.47
CA LEU A 115 -7.67 5.80 0.72
C LEU A 115 -7.44 4.54 -0.12
N TYR A 116 -6.27 4.43 -0.74
CA TYR A 116 -5.87 3.20 -1.46
C TYR A 116 -5.86 1.99 -0.51
N ASN A 117 -5.17 2.09 0.63
CA ASN A 117 -5.10 1.03 1.63
C ASN A 117 -6.49 0.65 2.17
N TYR A 118 -7.33 1.66 2.41
CA TYR A 118 -8.71 1.45 2.84
C TYR A 118 -9.49 0.62 1.82
N VAL A 119 -9.48 1.01 0.54
CA VAL A 119 -10.26 0.30 -0.49
C VAL A 119 -9.73 -1.10 -0.77
N VAL A 120 -8.40 -1.28 -0.76
CA VAL A 120 -7.76 -2.54 -1.15
C VAL A 120 -7.74 -3.54 0.01
N HIS A 121 -7.50 -3.11 1.25
CA HIS A 121 -7.28 -4.01 2.38
C HIS A 121 -8.31 -3.85 3.51
N VAL A 122 -8.50 -2.63 4.03
CA VAL A 122 -9.31 -2.42 5.25
C VAL A 122 -10.81 -2.62 4.99
N ARG A 123 -11.31 -2.25 3.81
CA ARG A 123 -12.74 -2.38 3.49
C ARG A 123 -13.22 -3.81 3.60
N HIS A 124 -12.43 -4.78 3.10
CA HIS A 124 -12.77 -6.20 3.21
C HIS A 124 -12.89 -6.65 4.67
N TYR A 125 -11.97 -6.17 5.51
CA TYR A 125 -12.02 -6.39 6.95
C TYR A 125 -13.27 -5.77 7.59
N SER A 126 -13.61 -4.51 7.30
CA SER A 126 -14.81 -3.86 7.86
C SER A 126 -16.10 -4.55 7.41
N THR A 127 -16.23 -4.84 6.11
CA THR A 127 -17.42 -5.51 5.56
C THR A 127 -17.63 -6.88 6.18
N PHE A 128 -16.56 -7.57 6.60
CA PHE A 128 -16.65 -8.86 7.25
C PHE A 128 -17.40 -8.79 8.59
N PHE A 129 -17.29 -7.69 9.34
CA PHE A 129 -17.94 -7.53 10.66
C PHE A 129 -19.34 -6.93 10.60
N GLU A 130 -19.59 -6.06 9.62
CA GLU A 130 -20.85 -5.29 9.56
C GLU A 130 -21.99 -6.06 8.89
N ARG A 131 -21.65 -7.09 8.13
CA ARG A 131 -22.59 -7.89 7.34
C ARG A 131 -22.91 -9.21 8.03
N ARG A 132 -24.03 -9.81 7.61
CA ARG A 132 -24.52 -11.06 8.21
C ARG A 132 -23.65 -12.25 7.83
N HIS A 133 -23.56 -13.20 8.75
CA HIS A 133 -22.96 -14.51 8.50
C HIS A 133 -24.11 -15.51 8.47
N TYR A 134 -24.27 -16.21 7.35
CA TYR A 134 -25.29 -17.24 7.19
C TYR A 134 -24.62 -18.61 7.24
N ALA A 135 -25.31 -19.58 7.85
CA ALA A 135 -24.88 -20.97 7.93
C ALA A 135 -25.92 -21.89 7.28
N GLU A 136 -25.49 -23.07 6.87
CA GLU A 136 -26.33 -24.08 6.20
C GLU A 136 -27.00 -23.56 4.92
N VAL A 137 -26.31 -22.71 4.17
CA VAL A 137 -26.84 -22.15 2.92
C VAL A 137 -26.76 -23.21 1.81
N PHE A 138 -27.88 -23.56 1.20
CA PHE A 138 -27.86 -24.47 0.04
C PHE A 138 -27.45 -23.73 -1.24
N ALA A 139 -26.76 -24.43 -2.15
CA ALA A 139 -26.27 -23.86 -3.40
C ALA A 139 -27.40 -23.41 -4.37
N ASP A 140 -28.60 -23.95 -4.22
CA ASP A 140 -29.80 -23.62 -5.02
C ASP A 140 -30.65 -22.49 -4.40
N GLU A 141 -30.32 -22.03 -3.19
CA GLU A 141 -30.98 -20.88 -2.59
C GLU A 141 -30.76 -19.60 -3.39
N LYS A 142 -31.77 -18.75 -3.43
CA LYS A 142 -31.71 -17.50 -4.19
C LYS A 142 -30.62 -16.58 -3.66
N ALA A 143 -29.65 -16.25 -4.51
CA ALA A 143 -28.60 -15.28 -4.21
C ALA A 143 -29.15 -13.91 -3.75
N ALA A 144 -30.34 -13.55 -4.22
CA ALA A 144 -31.02 -12.32 -3.80
C ALA A 144 -31.33 -12.26 -2.30
N ALA A 145 -31.57 -13.41 -1.65
CA ALA A 145 -31.86 -13.48 -0.21
C ALA A 145 -30.60 -13.23 0.65
N HIS A 146 -29.41 -13.43 0.09
CA HIS A 146 -28.13 -13.42 0.79
C HIS A 146 -27.22 -12.23 0.40
N ARG A 147 -27.77 -11.17 -0.21
CA ARG A 147 -26.96 -10.03 -0.70
C ARG A 147 -26.28 -9.22 0.39
N ASP A 148 -26.79 -9.27 1.61
CA ASP A 148 -26.24 -8.63 2.79
C ASP A 148 -25.21 -9.50 3.53
N ALA A 149 -24.89 -10.69 3.00
CA ALA A 149 -23.92 -11.58 3.60
C ALA A 149 -22.47 -11.06 3.45
N ALA A 150 -21.67 -11.28 4.48
CA ALA A 150 -20.20 -11.26 4.41
C ALA A 150 -19.64 -12.66 4.24
N VAL A 151 -20.23 -13.63 4.95
CA VAL A 151 -19.79 -15.01 4.98
C VAL A 151 -21.00 -15.91 4.78
N LEU A 152 -20.84 -16.89 3.92
CA LEU A 152 -21.80 -17.96 3.66
C LEU A 152 -21.10 -19.28 4.01
N ALA A 153 -21.53 -19.95 5.07
CA ALA A 153 -21.19 -21.35 5.29
C ALA A 153 -22.25 -22.19 4.58
N PHE A 154 -21.82 -22.89 3.55
CA PHE A 154 -22.71 -23.70 2.72
C PHE A 154 -22.98 -25.06 3.36
N HIS A 155 -24.15 -25.61 3.10
CA HIS A 155 -24.53 -26.95 3.56
C HIS A 155 -23.58 -28.01 3.00
N ASP A 156 -23.39 -29.11 3.75
CA ASP A 156 -22.62 -30.27 3.34
C ASP A 156 -23.02 -30.75 1.93
N GLY A 157 -22.01 -31.00 1.10
CA GLY A 157 -22.17 -31.35 -0.32
C GLY A 157 -22.20 -30.17 -1.29
N SER A 158 -22.39 -28.93 -0.81
CA SER A 158 -22.24 -27.74 -1.65
C SER A 158 -20.77 -27.39 -1.84
N ARG A 159 -20.28 -27.44 -3.09
CA ARG A 159 -18.88 -27.14 -3.42
C ARG A 159 -18.74 -26.51 -4.80
N PRO A 160 -17.61 -25.84 -5.09
CA PRO A 160 -17.29 -25.41 -6.45
C PRO A 160 -17.16 -26.62 -7.39
N ASP A 161 -17.93 -26.67 -8.47
CA ASP A 161 -17.77 -27.70 -9.50
C ASP A 161 -16.65 -27.28 -10.46
N LEU A 162 -15.49 -27.89 -10.26
CA LEU A 162 -14.25 -27.54 -10.96
C LEU A 162 -14.31 -27.81 -12.47
N ARG A 163 -15.22 -28.67 -12.93
CA ARG A 163 -15.36 -29.06 -14.35
C ARG A 163 -16.03 -27.98 -15.19
N PHE A 164 -16.83 -27.13 -14.54
CA PHE A 164 -17.55 -26.02 -15.17
C PHE A 164 -16.84 -24.68 -14.94
N ALA A 165 -15.58 -24.70 -14.55
CA ALA A 165 -14.80 -23.50 -14.35
C ALA A 165 -14.42 -22.84 -15.68
N ALA A 166 -14.36 -21.51 -15.68
CA ALA A 166 -13.83 -20.76 -16.81
C ALA A 166 -12.87 -19.67 -16.33
N SER A 167 -11.91 -19.34 -17.20
CA SER A 167 -10.92 -18.31 -16.96
C SER A 167 -11.03 -17.19 -18.00
N TYR A 168 -11.02 -15.95 -17.53
CA TYR A 168 -10.90 -14.76 -18.35
C TYR A 168 -9.52 -14.13 -18.19
N GLY A 169 -8.70 -14.18 -19.24
CA GLY A 169 -7.39 -13.54 -19.28
C GLY A 169 -7.48 -12.04 -19.52
N SER A 170 -6.77 -11.26 -18.70
CA SER A 170 -6.57 -9.82 -18.91
C SER A 170 -5.11 -9.45 -18.69
N GLY A 171 -4.70 -8.23 -19.05
CA GLY A 171 -3.34 -7.73 -18.75
C GLY A 171 -2.97 -7.70 -17.26
N ARG A 172 -3.92 -7.90 -16.34
CA ARG A 172 -3.69 -7.98 -14.88
C ARG A 172 -3.70 -9.42 -14.33
N GLY A 173 -3.70 -10.43 -15.21
CA GLY A 173 -3.80 -11.84 -14.84
C GLY A 173 -5.13 -12.48 -15.24
N ALA A 174 -5.19 -13.80 -15.08
CA ALA A 174 -6.37 -14.62 -15.36
C ALA A 174 -7.34 -14.59 -14.19
N ARG A 175 -8.62 -14.31 -14.45
CA ARG A 175 -9.69 -14.33 -13.47
C ARG A 175 -10.54 -15.56 -13.66
N CYS A 176 -10.80 -16.24 -12.56
CA CYS A 176 -11.44 -17.54 -12.52
C CYS A 176 -12.83 -17.43 -11.93
N ALA A 177 -13.75 -18.23 -12.46
CA ALA A 177 -15.05 -18.46 -11.88
C ALA A 177 -15.43 -19.94 -12.01
N ALA A 178 -15.91 -20.54 -10.93
CA ALA A 178 -16.49 -21.87 -10.89
C ALA A 178 -17.87 -21.80 -10.20
N PRO A 179 -18.90 -22.48 -10.74
CA PRO A 179 -20.21 -22.49 -10.11
C PRO A 179 -20.17 -23.30 -8.82
N ILE A 180 -20.92 -22.89 -7.81
CA ILE A 180 -21.13 -23.68 -6.59
C ILE A 180 -22.44 -24.44 -6.74
N THR A 181 -22.39 -25.77 -6.59
CA THR A 181 -23.55 -26.66 -6.77
C THR A 181 -23.70 -27.62 -5.61
N ALA A 182 -24.91 -28.11 -5.38
CA ALA A 182 -25.18 -29.19 -4.45
C ALA A 182 -24.73 -30.51 -5.09
N GLY A 183 -23.55 -31.01 -4.69
CA GLY A 183 -22.91 -32.16 -5.31
C GLY A 183 -22.12 -31.81 -6.57
N ALA A 184 -21.50 -32.83 -7.16
CA ALA A 184 -20.61 -32.71 -8.31
C ALA A 184 -21.36 -32.80 -9.65
N GLU A 185 -22.57 -32.27 -9.78
CA GLU A 185 -23.34 -32.31 -11.05
C GLU A 185 -24.16 -31.04 -11.25
N ALA A 186 -23.52 -29.98 -11.79
CA ALA A 186 -24.29 -28.94 -12.46
C ALA A 186 -24.91 -29.53 -13.75
N ALA A 187 -26.23 -29.63 -13.81
CA ALA A 187 -26.93 -30.04 -15.02
C ALA A 187 -27.13 -28.84 -15.98
N ALA A 188 -27.14 -29.11 -17.29
CA ALA A 188 -27.47 -28.10 -18.29
C ALA A 188 -28.85 -27.50 -18.00
N GLY A 189 -28.96 -26.17 -18.02
CA GLY A 189 -30.19 -25.45 -17.67
C GLY A 189 -30.36 -25.10 -16.18
N PHE A 190 -29.45 -25.52 -15.30
CA PHE A 190 -29.44 -25.06 -13.91
C PHE A 190 -29.09 -23.57 -13.81
N GLU A 191 -29.81 -22.82 -12.98
CA GLU A 191 -29.52 -21.41 -12.68
C GLU A 191 -28.60 -21.31 -11.46
N VAL A 192 -27.33 -21.04 -11.72
CA VAL A 192 -26.30 -20.93 -10.69
C VAL A 192 -26.43 -19.61 -9.94
N GLN A 193 -26.66 -19.71 -8.63
CA GLN A 193 -26.84 -18.58 -7.72
C GLN A 193 -25.51 -18.04 -7.18
N PHE A 194 -24.60 -18.95 -6.83
CA PHE A 194 -23.30 -18.64 -6.20
C PHE A 194 -22.13 -19.10 -7.05
N TRP A 195 -21.08 -18.29 -7.10
CA TRP A 195 -19.88 -18.56 -7.89
C TRP A 195 -18.63 -18.37 -7.04
N ALA A 196 -17.77 -19.38 -7.00
CA ALA A 196 -16.44 -19.27 -6.42
C ALA A 196 -15.50 -18.58 -7.42
N VAL A 197 -14.77 -17.56 -6.97
CA VAL A 197 -13.90 -16.75 -7.83
C VAL A 197 -12.51 -16.53 -7.24
N GLY A 198 -11.56 -16.25 -8.13
CA GLY A 198 -10.24 -15.75 -7.74
C GLY A 198 -9.27 -15.57 -8.91
N THR A 199 -8.04 -15.18 -8.64
CA THR A 199 -7.09 -14.73 -9.67
C THR A 199 -5.89 -15.66 -9.76
N GLY A 200 -5.49 -16.04 -10.98
CA GLY A 200 -4.27 -16.80 -11.25
C GLY A 200 -4.30 -18.27 -10.84
N CYS A 201 -5.48 -18.89 -10.81
CA CYS A 201 -5.73 -20.22 -10.25
C CYS A 201 -6.59 -21.12 -11.16
N CYS A 202 -6.52 -20.88 -12.48
CA CYS A 202 -7.18 -21.73 -13.48
C CYS A 202 -6.14 -22.18 -14.49
N ASP A 203 -5.63 -23.39 -14.30
CA ASP A 203 -4.71 -24.01 -15.24
C ASP A 203 -5.45 -25.14 -15.96
N GLY A 204 -5.45 -25.10 -17.29
CA GLY A 204 -6.05 -26.15 -18.12
C GLY A 204 -7.57 -26.34 -17.92
N GLY A 205 -8.29 -25.31 -17.46
CA GLY A 205 -9.73 -25.37 -17.21
C GLY A 205 -10.12 -25.92 -15.83
N ALA A 206 -9.18 -26.29 -14.98
CA ALA A 206 -9.46 -26.71 -13.61
C ALA A 206 -9.35 -25.53 -12.63
N PHE A 207 -10.37 -25.33 -11.79
CA PHE A 207 -10.33 -24.33 -10.72
C PHE A 207 -9.52 -24.84 -9.51
N SER A 208 -8.59 -24.03 -9.01
CA SER A 208 -7.76 -24.35 -7.84
C SER A 208 -7.63 -23.18 -6.85
N CYS A 209 -8.56 -22.23 -6.91
CA CYS A 209 -8.52 -21.05 -6.07
C CYS A 209 -8.93 -21.34 -4.61
N GLY A 210 -8.21 -20.71 -3.67
CA GLY A 210 -8.46 -20.87 -2.24
C GLY A 210 -8.39 -22.34 -1.82
N ASP A 211 -9.35 -22.75 -0.99
CA ASP A 211 -9.37 -24.11 -0.43
C ASP A 211 -10.34 -25.02 -1.21
N ALA A 212 -10.60 -24.74 -2.49
CA ALA A 212 -11.62 -25.44 -3.28
C ALA A 212 -11.34 -26.94 -3.50
N ARG A 213 -10.10 -27.40 -3.28
CA ARG A 213 -9.73 -28.82 -3.32
C ARG A 213 -9.85 -29.51 -1.96
N ASP A 214 -9.96 -28.75 -0.89
CA ASP A 214 -10.10 -29.29 0.44
C ASP A 214 -11.56 -29.71 0.68
N PRO A 215 -11.83 -31.00 0.96
CA PRO A 215 -13.18 -31.42 1.30
C PRO A 215 -13.69 -30.80 2.61
N ALA A 216 -12.86 -30.29 3.51
CA ALA A 216 -13.32 -29.61 4.72
C ALA A 216 -13.79 -28.16 4.44
N ALA A 217 -13.41 -27.58 3.30
CA ALA A 217 -13.76 -26.20 2.98
C ALA A 217 -15.20 -26.11 2.45
N HIS A 218 -16.05 -25.43 3.23
CA HIS A 218 -17.46 -25.19 2.91
C HIS A 218 -17.87 -23.71 3.07
N THR A 219 -16.89 -22.80 3.21
CA THR A 219 -17.17 -21.39 3.47
C THR A 219 -16.83 -20.51 2.28
N GLY A 220 -17.72 -19.58 1.95
CA GLY A 220 -17.50 -18.52 0.96
C GLY A 220 -17.53 -17.14 1.60
N VAL A 221 -16.47 -16.35 1.39
CA VAL A 221 -16.45 -14.92 1.75
C VAL A 221 -16.92 -14.10 0.56
N VAL A 222 -18.03 -13.38 0.72
CA VAL A 222 -18.70 -12.68 -0.37
C VAL A 222 -17.87 -11.49 -0.86
N LEU A 223 -17.62 -11.46 -2.17
CA LEU A 223 -16.88 -10.40 -2.82
C LEU A 223 -17.79 -9.20 -3.10
N GLN A 224 -17.42 -8.05 -2.55
CA GLN A 224 -18.19 -6.82 -2.70
C GLN A 224 -17.68 -5.96 -3.85
N ASN A 225 -18.59 -5.21 -4.48
CA ASN A 225 -18.22 -4.28 -5.53
C ASN A 225 -17.41 -3.11 -4.97
N ARG A 226 -16.12 -3.03 -5.36
CA ARG A 226 -15.21 -2.00 -4.87
C ARG A 226 -15.51 -0.62 -5.47
N SER A 227 -16.06 -0.56 -6.68
CA SER A 227 -16.07 0.67 -7.50
C SER A 227 -17.13 1.70 -7.12
N SER A 228 -18.18 1.33 -6.39
CA SER A 228 -19.29 2.24 -6.03
C SER A 228 -18.88 3.38 -5.09
N ASP A 229 -17.83 3.17 -4.29
CA ASP A 229 -17.51 4.06 -3.16
C ASP A 229 -16.33 5.00 -3.47
N LEU A 230 -15.64 4.80 -4.60
CA LEU A 230 -14.55 5.66 -5.01
C LEU A 230 -15.05 6.77 -5.94
N PRO A 231 -14.47 7.99 -5.84
CA PRO A 231 -14.65 9.01 -6.85
C PRO A 231 -14.30 8.44 -8.24
N ARG A 232 -15.11 8.75 -9.26
CA ARG A 232 -14.91 8.26 -10.64
C ARG A 232 -13.49 8.42 -11.17
N MET A 233 -12.80 9.51 -10.78
CA MET A 233 -11.40 9.74 -11.18
C MET A 233 -10.44 8.68 -10.62
N LEU A 234 -10.69 8.15 -9.43
CA LEU A 234 -9.85 7.14 -8.77
C LEU A 234 -10.32 5.71 -9.05
N ALA A 235 -11.55 5.53 -9.54
CA ALA A 235 -12.10 4.22 -9.87
C ALA A 235 -11.25 3.45 -10.89
N GLY A 236 -10.55 4.14 -11.80
CA GLY A 236 -9.63 3.52 -12.77
C GLY A 236 -8.39 2.90 -12.12
N LEU A 237 -7.90 3.46 -11.01
CA LEU A 237 -6.72 2.94 -10.29
C LEU A 237 -7.03 1.63 -9.57
N VAL A 238 -8.27 1.49 -9.08
CA VAL A 238 -8.75 0.31 -8.34
C VAL A 238 -9.75 -0.50 -9.19
N SER A 239 -9.68 -0.35 -10.52
CA SER A 239 -10.63 -0.95 -11.47
C SER A 239 -10.85 -2.44 -11.17
N GLY A 240 -12.14 -2.76 -11.01
CA GLY A 240 -12.61 -3.88 -10.21
C GLY A 240 -12.35 -5.22 -10.85
N ASP A 241 -11.70 -6.11 -10.10
CA ASP A 241 -11.60 -7.52 -10.46
C ASP A 241 -12.98 -8.15 -10.71
N LEU A 242 -14.03 -7.56 -10.13
CA LEU A 242 -15.42 -7.94 -10.28
C LEU A 242 -15.87 -8.05 -11.74
N ASP A 243 -15.57 -7.08 -12.60
CA ASP A 243 -16.03 -7.11 -14.01
C ASP A 243 -15.36 -8.26 -14.78
N GLY A 244 -14.11 -8.55 -14.45
CA GLY A 244 -13.40 -9.68 -15.01
C GLY A 244 -13.90 -11.02 -14.48
N TYR A 245 -14.30 -11.11 -13.21
CA TYR A 245 -14.98 -12.30 -12.68
C TYR A 245 -16.35 -12.49 -13.32
N MET A 246 -17.14 -11.43 -13.50
CA MET A 246 -18.42 -11.50 -14.22
C MET A 246 -18.23 -11.91 -15.68
N THR A 247 -17.09 -11.56 -16.29
CA THR A 247 -16.75 -12.04 -17.64
C THR A 247 -16.40 -13.52 -17.63
N ALA A 248 -15.64 -14.01 -16.64
CA ALA A 248 -15.38 -15.44 -16.45
C ALA A 248 -16.68 -16.24 -16.21
N VAL A 249 -17.60 -15.71 -15.39
CA VAL A 249 -18.94 -16.31 -15.17
C VAL A 249 -19.71 -16.44 -16.49
N ARG A 250 -19.73 -15.37 -17.31
CA ARG A 250 -20.37 -15.40 -18.64
C ARG A 250 -19.72 -16.41 -19.58
N MET A 251 -18.40 -16.54 -19.55
CA MET A 251 -17.68 -17.54 -20.33
C MET A 251 -18.03 -18.97 -19.91
N SER A 252 -18.10 -19.24 -18.60
CA SER A 252 -18.55 -20.54 -18.08
C SER A 252 -19.98 -20.86 -18.52
N CYS A 253 -20.90 -19.89 -18.38
CA CYS A 253 -22.28 -20.05 -18.82
C CYS A 253 -22.38 -20.40 -20.31
N ALA A 254 -21.63 -19.69 -21.16
CA ALA A 254 -21.64 -19.92 -22.60
C ALA A 254 -20.97 -21.25 -23.00
N ALA A 255 -19.89 -21.66 -22.32
CA ALA A 255 -19.15 -22.88 -22.63
C ALA A 255 -19.92 -24.14 -22.24
N PHE A 256 -20.68 -24.08 -21.14
CA PHE A 256 -21.28 -25.27 -20.52
C PHE A 256 -22.82 -25.28 -20.52
N GLY A 257 -23.47 -24.30 -21.16
CA GLY A 257 -24.93 -24.22 -21.21
C GLY A 257 -25.57 -23.98 -19.83
N LEU A 258 -24.86 -23.30 -18.94
CA LEU A 258 -25.37 -22.89 -17.62
C LEU A 258 -26.07 -21.54 -17.73
N SER A 259 -26.97 -21.26 -16.78
CA SER A 259 -27.51 -19.93 -16.56
C SER A 259 -27.05 -19.39 -15.21
N SER A 260 -26.93 -18.08 -15.08
CA SER A 260 -26.47 -17.42 -13.86
C SER A 260 -27.50 -16.41 -13.40
N ALA A 261 -27.77 -16.39 -12.10
CA ALA A 261 -28.67 -15.43 -11.48
C ALA A 261 -28.22 -13.98 -11.78
N ARG A 262 -29.16 -13.04 -11.84
CA ARG A 262 -28.85 -11.62 -12.13
C ARG A 262 -29.24 -10.71 -10.95
N PRO A 263 -28.28 -10.15 -10.19
CA PRO A 263 -26.84 -10.44 -10.15
C PRO A 263 -26.52 -11.70 -9.32
N PRO A 264 -25.48 -12.47 -9.68
CA PRO A 264 -25.04 -13.62 -8.91
C PRO A 264 -24.20 -13.15 -7.71
N LEU A 265 -24.05 -14.02 -6.70
CA LEU A 265 -23.12 -13.78 -5.60
C LEU A 265 -21.78 -14.42 -5.90
N LEU A 266 -20.73 -13.60 -5.92
CA LEU A 266 -19.36 -14.06 -6.09
C LEU A 266 -18.72 -14.23 -4.71
N VAL A 267 -18.03 -15.34 -4.49
CA VAL A 267 -17.39 -15.65 -3.20
C VAL A 267 -15.94 -16.10 -3.39
N HIS A 268 -15.08 -15.76 -2.43
CA HIS A 268 -13.79 -16.44 -2.27
C HIS A 268 -14.00 -17.67 -1.40
N TRP A 269 -13.71 -18.84 -1.96
CA TRP A 269 -13.85 -20.11 -1.27
C TRP A 269 -12.68 -20.34 -0.31
N VAL A 270 -12.98 -20.52 0.98
CA VAL A 270 -11.98 -20.68 2.04
C VAL A 270 -12.45 -21.68 3.09
N GLU A 271 -11.52 -22.37 3.73
CA GLU A 271 -11.78 -23.23 4.89
C GLU A 271 -12.00 -22.36 6.14
N ASP A 272 -11.02 -21.50 6.47
CA ASP A 272 -11.07 -20.59 7.62
C ASP A 272 -11.32 -19.12 7.20
N PRO A 273 -12.57 -18.62 7.26
CA PRO A 273 -12.86 -17.21 6.97
C PRO A 273 -12.16 -16.24 7.94
N TRP A 274 -11.85 -16.68 9.16
CA TRP A 274 -11.18 -15.85 10.17
C TRP A 274 -9.68 -15.71 9.90
N GLY A 275 -9.06 -16.72 9.30
CA GLY A 275 -7.71 -16.70 8.76
C GLY A 275 -7.58 -15.67 7.65
N LEU A 276 -8.51 -15.70 6.69
CA LEU A 276 -8.57 -14.70 5.62
C LEU A 276 -8.71 -13.27 6.17
N ARG A 277 -9.59 -13.07 7.16
CA ARG A 277 -9.74 -11.80 7.87
C ARG A 277 -8.42 -11.31 8.50
N ARG A 278 -7.67 -12.20 9.17
CA ARG A 278 -6.36 -11.88 9.76
C ARG A 278 -5.37 -11.45 8.68
N SER A 279 -5.42 -12.08 7.51
CA SER A 279 -4.59 -11.70 6.37
C SER A 279 -4.87 -10.26 5.90
N TYR A 280 -6.15 -9.87 5.75
CA TYR A 280 -6.49 -8.50 5.31
C TYR A 280 -5.98 -7.41 6.25
N ILE A 281 -6.16 -7.56 7.56
CA ILE A 281 -5.68 -6.55 8.52
C ILE A 281 -4.16 -6.56 8.63
N SER A 282 -3.51 -7.74 8.51
CA SER A 282 -2.06 -7.85 8.48
C SER A 282 -1.47 -7.15 7.26
N GLN A 283 -2.08 -7.32 6.08
CA GLN A 283 -1.67 -6.62 4.85
C GLN A 283 -1.87 -5.11 4.97
N ALA A 284 -3.00 -4.66 5.52
CA ALA A 284 -3.25 -3.22 5.74
C ALA A 284 -2.20 -2.58 6.66
N ARG A 285 -1.85 -3.25 7.76
CA ARG A 285 -0.80 -2.81 8.69
C ARG A 285 0.58 -2.83 8.02
N GLY A 286 0.88 -3.91 7.29
CA GLY A 286 2.12 -4.05 6.53
C GLY A 286 2.29 -2.93 5.50
N PHE A 287 1.22 -2.56 4.79
CA PHE A 287 1.21 -1.45 3.86
C PHE A 287 1.53 -0.12 4.55
N CYS A 288 0.87 0.19 5.68
CA CYS A 288 1.15 1.43 6.42
C CYS A 288 2.60 1.50 6.92
N LEU A 289 3.12 0.39 7.46
CA LEU A 289 4.51 0.31 7.95
C LEU A 289 5.50 0.48 6.79
N LEU A 290 5.29 -0.23 5.68
CA LEU A 290 6.16 -0.13 4.51
C LEU A 290 6.10 1.27 3.90
N ALA A 291 4.91 1.86 3.76
CA ALA A 291 4.74 3.21 3.24
C ALA A 291 5.52 4.23 4.08
N GLY A 292 5.35 4.23 5.41
CA GLY A 292 6.10 5.14 6.30
C GLY A 292 7.62 4.93 6.25
N LEU A 293 8.09 3.67 6.25
CA LEU A 293 9.52 3.38 6.17
C LEU A 293 10.15 3.83 4.84
N VAL A 294 9.41 3.70 3.73
CA VAL A 294 9.88 4.11 2.40
C VAL A 294 9.83 5.64 2.24
N THR A 295 8.84 6.32 2.80
CA THR A 295 8.71 7.77 2.67
C THR A 295 9.66 8.55 3.57
N LEU A 296 10.03 8.00 4.73
CA LEU A 296 10.95 8.64 5.67
C LEU A 296 12.26 9.14 5.02
N PRO A 297 13.06 8.32 4.29
CA PRO A 297 14.26 8.82 3.63
C PRO A 297 13.95 9.83 2.52
N ILE A 298 12.82 9.72 1.83
CA ILE A 298 12.41 10.65 0.78
C ILE A 298 12.16 12.04 1.40
N TRP A 299 11.38 12.12 2.48
CA TRP A 299 11.10 13.38 3.16
C TRP A 299 12.34 13.95 3.84
N PHE A 300 13.22 13.10 4.37
CA PHE A 300 14.51 13.54 4.90
C PHE A 300 15.35 14.24 3.83
N LEU A 301 15.51 13.63 2.65
CA LEU A 301 16.26 14.22 1.53
C LEU A 301 15.64 15.54 1.04
N LEU A 302 14.32 15.58 0.84
CA LEU A 302 13.61 16.79 0.40
C LEU A 302 13.67 17.93 1.43
N SER A 303 13.85 17.59 2.71
CA SER A 303 14.00 18.59 3.78
C SER A 303 15.36 19.29 3.75
N ILE A 304 16.41 18.64 3.22
CA ILE A 304 17.77 19.19 3.14
C ILE A 304 17.82 20.48 2.28
N ASP A 305 17.03 20.51 1.19
CA ASP A 305 17.06 21.59 0.19
C ASP A 305 16.30 22.87 0.61
N SER A 306 15.28 22.73 1.45
CA SER A 306 14.27 23.79 1.64
C SER A 306 14.76 25.03 2.41
N ALA A 307 15.62 24.87 3.42
CA ALA A 307 16.11 25.98 4.24
C ALA A 307 17.48 25.73 4.88
N GLY A 308 17.82 24.48 5.18
CA GLY A 308 18.96 24.22 6.04
C GLY A 308 20.33 24.32 5.36
N LEU A 309 20.47 24.13 4.04
CA LEU A 309 21.76 24.45 3.38
C LEU A 309 22.16 25.91 3.54
N ARG A 310 21.18 26.84 3.51
CA ARG A 310 21.42 28.27 3.69
C ARG A 310 21.72 28.63 5.14
N ASN A 311 21.04 28.00 6.10
CA ASN A 311 21.25 28.25 7.53
C ASN A 311 22.53 27.57 8.05
N PHE A 312 22.84 26.37 7.56
CA PHE A 312 24.09 25.67 7.82
C PHE A 312 25.29 26.47 7.31
N ALA A 313 25.20 27.01 6.09
CA ALA A 313 26.24 27.90 5.54
C ALA A 313 26.40 29.22 6.32
N LYS A 314 25.35 29.72 6.99
CA LYS A 314 25.45 30.88 7.89
C LYS A 314 26.10 30.50 9.23
N SER A 315 25.68 29.37 9.82
CA SER A 315 26.19 28.84 11.08
C SER A 315 27.69 28.53 11.03
N SER A 316 28.13 27.86 9.96
CA SER A 316 29.54 27.49 9.77
C SER A 316 30.45 28.71 9.64
N ARG A 317 29.97 29.77 8.96
CA ARG A 317 30.70 31.04 8.88
C ARG A 317 30.85 31.67 10.27
N SER A 318 29.80 31.75 11.07
CA SER A 318 29.91 32.29 12.45
C SER A 318 30.90 31.53 13.33
N ALA A 319 30.96 30.19 13.21
CA ALA A 319 31.93 29.38 13.97
C ALA A 319 33.38 29.65 13.53
N GLN A 320 33.64 29.84 12.23
CA GLN A 320 34.97 30.20 11.72
C GLN A 320 35.46 31.58 12.23
N TRP A 321 34.57 32.55 12.41
CA TRP A 321 34.93 33.87 12.94
C TRP A 321 35.35 33.85 14.42
N CYS A 322 34.82 32.92 15.23
CA CYS A 322 35.22 32.77 16.63
C CYS A 322 36.61 32.13 16.76
N HIS A 323 36.96 31.17 15.89
CA HIS A 323 38.29 30.56 15.90
C HIS A 323 39.40 31.48 15.39
N ALA A 324 39.10 32.45 14.52
CA ALA A 324 40.10 33.39 13.99
C ALA A 324 40.43 34.56 14.94
N ARG A 325 39.71 34.71 16.07
CA ARG A 325 39.92 35.78 17.07
C ARG A 325 40.54 35.30 18.39
N LEU A 326 40.79 34.00 18.52
CA LEU A 326 41.53 33.39 19.64
C LEU A 326 42.95 33.09 19.19
#